data_AF-A0A850DMA2-F1
#
_entry.id   AF-A0A850DMA2-F1
#
_cell.length_a   1.000
_cell.length_b   1.000
_cell.length_c   1.000
_cell.angle_alpha   90.00
_cell.angle_beta   90.00
_cell.angle_gamma   90.00
#
_symmetry.space_group_name_H-M   'P 1'
#
loop_
_entity.id
_entity.type
_entity.pdbx_description
1 polymer ?
#
loop_
_entity_poly.entity_id
_entity_poly.type
_entity_poly.pdbx_seq_one_letter_code
_entity_poly.pdbx_strand_id
1 'polypeptide(L)' 'MPRRKPRDQRDGRPLGVGDALRRVEEGPGDEAYIVRTVPGSRATKRYRCPGCDHEIMPGVAHVVVWPADASD' A
#
# COMPACT_ATOMS: atom_id res chain seq x y z
N MET A 1 31.23 21.28 24.78
CA MET A 1 30.46 20.02 24.67
C MET A 1 29.85 19.95 23.28
N PRO A 2 30.10 18.92 22.47
CA PRO A 2 29.52 18.86 21.13
C PRO A 2 28.05 18.48 21.24
N ARG A 3 27.16 19.38 20.81
CA ARG A 3 25.72 19.12 20.74
C ARG A 3 25.47 18.03 19.70
N ARG A 4 25.00 16.84 20.13
CA ARG A 4 24.49 15.81 19.21
C ARG A 4 23.35 16.43 18.39
N LYS A 5 23.51 16.50 17.07
CA LYS A 5 22.42 16.84 16.15
C LYS A 5 21.37 15.71 16.21
N PRO A 6 20.07 16.01 16.22
CA PRO A 6 19.05 14.99 16.04
C PRO A 6 19.27 14.35 14.67
N ARG A 7 19.22 13.02 14.61
CA ARG A 7 19.15 12.28 13.35
C ARG A 7 17.86 12.70 12.67
N ASP A 8 18.00 13.55 11.67
CA ASP A 8 16.93 13.98 10.79
C ASP A 8 16.40 12.76 10.03
N GLN A 9 15.28 12.25 10.54
CA GLN A 9 14.10 11.83 9.77
C GLN A 9 14.41 11.32 8.36
N ARG A 10 15.08 10.16 8.29
CA ARG A 10 14.80 9.22 7.20
C ARG A 10 13.41 8.69 7.50
N ASP A 11 12.40 9.23 6.83
CA ASP A 11 11.12 8.58 6.45
C ASP A 11 10.06 9.65 6.13
N GLY A 12 10.46 10.62 5.31
CA GLY A 12 9.58 11.66 4.81
C GLY A 12 9.68 11.77 3.29
N ARG A 13 9.71 10.63 2.58
CA ARG A 13 9.49 10.67 1.13
C ARG A 13 8.09 11.24 0.96
N PRO A 14 7.88 12.34 0.20
CA PRO A 14 6.56 12.94 0.07
C PRO A 14 5.61 11.84 -0.41
N LEU A 15 4.62 11.53 0.44
CA LEU A 15 3.61 10.52 0.19
C LEU A 15 3.00 10.89 -1.16
N GLY A 16 3.37 10.13 -2.20
CA GLY A 16 2.65 10.24 -3.46
C GLY A 16 1.18 10.03 -3.13
N VAL A 17 0.26 10.65 -3.87
CA VAL A 17 -1.19 10.49 -3.63
C VAL A 17 -1.63 9.00 -3.65
N GLY A 18 -0.77 8.08 -4.08
CA GLY A 18 -0.97 6.63 -3.93
C GLY A 18 -0.73 6.06 -2.51
N ASP A 19 0.10 6.69 -1.69
CA ASP A 19 0.39 6.30 -0.29
C ASP A 19 -0.69 6.81 0.67
N ALA A 20 -1.34 7.94 0.36
CA ALA A 20 -2.50 8.43 1.14
C ALA A 20 -3.72 7.48 1.06
N LEU A 21 -3.73 6.56 0.08
CA LEU A 21 -4.77 5.55 -0.10
C LEU A 21 -4.37 4.17 0.47
N ARG A 22 -3.23 4.10 1.18
CA ARG A 22 -2.72 2.90 1.84
C ARG A 22 -3.05 2.99 3.33
N ARG A 23 -3.65 1.93 3.88
CA ARG A 23 -3.89 1.74 5.31
C ARG A 23 -3.47 0.34 5.74
N VAL A 24 -3.24 0.15 7.04
CA VAL A 24 -3.00 -1.17 7.61
C VAL A 24 -4.25 -1.61 8.34
N GLU A 25 -4.69 -2.84 8.10
CA GLU A 25 -5.86 -3.45 8.74
C GLU A 25 -5.44 -4.77 9.39
N GLU A 26 -6.11 -5.12 10.49
CA GLU A 26 -6.00 -6.45 11.09
C GLU A 26 -6.76 -7.47 10.23
N GLY A 27 -6.09 -8.56 9.89
CA GLY A 27 -6.62 -9.68 9.13
C GLY A 27 -6.89 -10.90 10.01
N PRO A 28 -7.24 -12.04 9.39
CA PRO A 28 -7.42 -13.30 10.11
C PRO A 28 -6.17 -13.69 10.89
N GLY A 29 -6.33 -14.14 12.14
CA GLY A 29 -5.21 -14.60 12.96
C GLY A 29 -4.29 -13.49 13.49
N ASP A 30 -4.80 -12.27 13.66
CA ASP A 30 -4.07 -11.10 14.15
C ASP A 30 -2.89 -10.67 13.25
N GLU A 31 -2.91 -11.10 11.99
CA GLU A 31 -1.93 -10.71 10.97
C GLU A 31 -2.23 -9.30 10.45
N ALA A 32 -1.19 -8.49 10.28
CA ALA A 32 -1.35 -7.16 9.71
C ALA A 32 -1.34 -7.23 8.17
N TYR A 33 -2.31 -6.56 7.54
CA TYR A 33 -2.42 -6.47 6.08
C TYR A 33 -2.37 -5.01 5.62
N ILE A 34 -1.62 -4.78 4.55
CA ILE A 34 -1.65 -3.52 3.84
C ILE A 34 -2.81 -3.54 2.86
N VAL A 35 -3.72 -2.58 3.00
CA VAL A 35 -4.87 -2.38 2.13
C VAL A 35 -4.66 -1.08 1.34
N ARG A 36 -4.69 -1.18 0.01
CA ARG A 36 -4.53 -0.02 -0.88
C ARG A 36 -5.71 0.12 -1.83
N THR A 37 -6.33 1.30 -1.81
CA THR A 37 -7.37 1.65 -2.78
C THR A 37 -6.75 2.14 -4.09
N VAL A 38 -7.21 1.60 -5.22
CA VAL A 38 -6.83 1.99 -6.57
C VAL A 38 -8.04 2.61 -7.26
N PRO A 39 -8.10 3.95 -7.41
CA PRO A 39 -9.16 4.61 -8.16
C PRO A 39 -9.12 4.21 -9.63
N GLY A 40 -10.28 4.17 -10.28
CA GLY A 40 -10.41 3.82 -11.70
C GLY A 40 -9.52 4.68 -12.61
N SER A 41 -9.40 5.97 -12.32
CA SER A 41 -8.52 6.90 -13.04
C SER A 41 -7.03 6.55 -12.98
N ARG A 42 -6.62 5.70 -12.03
CA ARG A 42 -5.24 5.20 -11.87
C ARG A 42 -5.08 3.73 -12.28
N ALA A 43 -6.18 3.01 -12.51
CA ALA A 43 -6.16 1.64 -13.00
C ALA A 43 -5.90 1.63 -14.51
N THR A 44 -4.67 1.93 -14.94
CA THR A 44 -4.32 2.06 -16.37
C THR A 44 -3.91 0.73 -17.02
N LYS A 45 -3.81 -0.34 -16.23
CA LYS A 45 -3.37 -1.67 -16.68
C LYS A 45 -4.42 -2.71 -16.32
N ARG A 46 -4.50 -3.78 -17.11
CA ARG A 46 -5.20 -5.01 -16.70
C ARG A 46 -4.45 -5.59 -15.51
N TYR A 47 -5.19 -5.92 -14.46
CA TYR A 47 -4.64 -6.50 -13.25
C TYR A 47 -5.37 -7.80 -12.95
N ARG A 48 -4.64 -8.84 -12.52
CA ARG A 48 -5.23 -10.11 -12.10
C ARG A 48 -5.11 -10.23 -10.59
N CYS A 49 -6.24 -10.42 -9.92
CA CYS A 49 -6.27 -10.55 -8.47
C CYS A 49 -5.60 -11.87 -8.05
N PRO A 50 -4.55 -11.85 -7.19
CA PRO A 50 -3.84 -13.07 -6.79
C PRO A 50 -4.69 -14.01 -5.92
N GLY A 51 -5.76 -13.51 -5.27
CA GLY A 51 -6.61 -14.34 -4.40
C GLY A 51 -7.77 -15.03 -5.12
N CYS A 52 -8.43 -14.35 -6.04
CA CYS A 52 -9.62 -14.87 -6.74
C CYS A 52 -9.42 -15.13 -8.23
N ASP A 53 -8.23 -14.86 -8.76
CA ASP A 53 -7.87 -15.07 -10.16
C ASP A 53 -8.69 -14.23 -11.17
N HIS A 54 -9.46 -13.25 -10.69
CA HIS A 54 -10.30 -12.39 -11.51
C HIS A 54 -9.48 -11.30 -12.23
N GLU A 55 -9.78 -11.09 -13.51
CA GLU A 55 -9.21 -9.99 -14.30
C GLU A 55 -9.98 -8.68 -14.07
N ILE A 56 -9.26 -7.66 -13.64
CA ILE A 56 -9.74 -6.30 -13.44
C ILE A 56 -9.27 -5.46 -14.63
N MET A 57 -10.24 -4.95 -15.38
CA MET A 57 -9.98 -4.13 -16.58
C MET A 57 -9.51 -2.72 -16.21
N PRO A 58 -8.78 -2.03 -17.12
CA PRO A 58 -8.43 -0.64 -16.91
C PRO A 58 -9.67 0.23 -16.67
N GLY A 59 -9.55 1.23 -15.81
CA GLY A 59 -10.66 2.12 -15.43
C GLY A 59 -11.51 1.60 -14.28
N VAL A 60 -11.39 0.34 -13.88
CA VAL A 60 -12.17 -0.25 -12.78
C VAL A 60 -11.50 0.05 -11.43
N ALA A 61 -12.22 0.72 -10.54
CA ALA A 61 -11.77 0.96 -9.17
C ALA A 61 -11.74 -0.37 -8.38
N HIS A 62 -10.67 -0.61 -7.64
CA HIS A 62 -10.48 -1.83 -6.86
C HIS A 62 -9.58 -1.60 -5.65
N VAL A 63 -9.46 -2.61 -4.80
CA VAL A 63 -8.59 -2.62 -3.61
C VAL A 63 -7.61 -3.78 -3.75
N VAL A 64 -6.35 -3.53 -3.39
CA VAL A 64 -5.29 -4.54 -3.36
C VAL A 64 -4.87 -4.75 -1.91
N VAL A 65 -4.76 -6.02 -1.51
CA VAL A 65 -4.43 -6.43 -0.13
C VAL A 65 -3.25 -7.40 -0.15
N TRP A 66 -2.26 -7.18 0.71
CA TRP A 66 -1.10 -8.07 0.89
C TRP A 66 -0.60 -8.01 2.33
N PRO A 67 0.10 -9.05 2.84
CA PRO A 67 0.57 -9.05 4.23
C PRO A 67 1.58 -7.93 4.45
N ALA A 68 1.51 -7.27 5.61
CA ALA A 68 2.43 -6.20 5.99
C ALA A 68 3.86 -6.72 6.21
N ASP A 69 3.97 -7.93 6.74
CA ASP A 69 5.24 -8.56 7.14
C ASP A 69 5.85 -9.44 6.03
N ALA A 70 5.18 -9.62 4.89
CA ALA A 70 5.68 -10.43 3.76
C ALA A 70 6.75 -9.71 2.90
N SER A 71 7.40 -8.67 3.43
CA SER A 71 8.43 -7.89 2.72
C SER A 71 9.87 -8.31 3.06
N ASP A 72 10.06 -9.46 3.71
CA ASP A 72 11.38 -10.08 3.94
C ASP A 72 11.72 -11.09 2.83
#